data_AF-A0A4Z2D4F4-F1
#
_entry.id   AF-A0A4Z2D4F4-F1
#
_cell.length_a   1.000
_cell.length_b   1.000
_cell.length_c   1.000
_cell.angle_alpha   90.00
_cell.angle_beta   90.00
_cell.angle_gamma   90.00
#
_symmetry.space_group_name_H-M   'P 1'
#
loop_
_entity.id
_entity.type
_entity.pdbx_description
1 polymer ?
#
loop_
_entity_poly.entity_id
_entity_poly.type
_entity_poly.pdbx_seq_one_letter_code
_entity_poly.pdbx_strand_id
1 'polypeptide(L)'
;MGILRLAKAIENEVPGTYVKCITTSNSIIEDIEDTYFMPINDQLDYVCRIIQGDGNFSNGLHMIGISQGGLFVRALVQKCSFRKVGAVISIGGPQQGVFGLPKCFIDGFIHFCLLMNELLSYGAYTEFVQSHVVQAQYWHDPLKEDVYRKYSQFLADINQENQINETYREKIKNIQRLVLVKFSDDTTVIPKESENESSAVITTIYYLTNTNDCKS
;
A
#
# COMPACT_ATOMS: atom_id res chain seq x y z
N MET A 1 -5.34 -15.67 0.71
CA MET A 1 -4.91 -16.80 -0.17
C MET A 1 -3.92 -16.39 -1.28
N GLY A 2 -3.98 -15.17 -1.83
CA GLY A 2 -3.08 -14.71 -2.91
C GLY A 2 -1.64 -14.39 -2.47
N ILE A 3 -1.46 -13.69 -1.35
CA ILE A 3 -0.11 -13.23 -0.92
C ILE A 3 0.83 -14.38 -0.54
N LEU A 4 0.30 -15.44 0.08
CA LEU A 4 1.05 -16.65 0.39
C LEU A 4 1.54 -17.38 -0.87
N ARG A 5 0.74 -17.36 -1.95
CA ARG A 5 1.15 -17.93 -3.24
C ARG A 5 2.29 -17.13 -3.87
N LEU A 6 2.26 -15.80 -3.72
CA LEU A 6 3.33 -14.94 -4.20
C LEU A 6 4.63 -15.15 -3.42
N ALA A 7 4.57 -15.14 -2.08
CA ALA A 7 5.73 -15.36 -1.23
C ALA A 7 6.44 -16.68 -1.56
N LYS A 8 5.65 -17.75 -1.63
CA LYS A 8 6.06 -19.07 -2.07
C LYS A 8 6.72 -19.04 -3.45
N ALA A 9 6.11 -18.39 -4.43
CA ALA A 9 6.70 -18.29 -5.77
C ALA A 9 8.09 -17.62 -5.74
N ILE A 10 8.26 -16.56 -4.95
CA ILE A 10 9.55 -15.86 -4.79
C ILE A 10 10.62 -16.79 -4.18
N GLU A 11 10.26 -17.57 -3.16
CA GLU A 11 11.19 -18.49 -2.50
C GLU A 11 11.71 -19.59 -3.43
N ASN A 12 10.88 -20.08 -4.37
CA ASN A 12 11.32 -21.09 -5.33
C ASN A 12 12.22 -20.51 -6.42
N GLU A 13 11.88 -19.32 -6.92
CA GLU A 13 12.64 -18.66 -7.98
C GLU A 13 13.97 -18.09 -7.49
N VAL A 14 14.09 -17.80 -6.19
CA VAL A 14 15.30 -17.28 -5.56
C VAL A 14 15.67 -18.10 -4.32
N PRO A 15 16.27 -19.30 -4.51
CA PRO A 15 16.62 -20.17 -3.40
C PRO A 15 17.51 -19.51 -2.35
N GLY A 16 17.20 -19.70 -1.07
CA GLY A 16 17.93 -19.12 0.05
C GLY A 16 17.54 -17.68 0.38
N THR A 17 16.55 -17.10 -0.33
CA THR A 17 15.97 -15.81 0.03
C THR A 17 15.08 -15.93 1.26
N TYR A 18 15.08 -14.90 2.11
CA TYR A 18 14.17 -14.80 3.25
C TYR A 18 12.94 -13.98 2.86
N VAL A 19 11.75 -14.56 2.96
CA VAL A 19 10.49 -13.87 2.69
C VAL A 19 9.65 -13.75 3.96
N LYS A 20 9.23 -12.53 4.27
CA LYS A 20 8.31 -12.23 5.37
C LYS A 20 6.99 -11.71 4.81
N CYS A 21 5.91 -12.44 5.06
CA CYS A 21 4.57 -11.88 4.93
C CYS A 21 4.29 -11.01 6.16
N ILE A 22 3.85 -9.78 5.92
CA ILE A 22 3.50 -8.83 6.98
C ILE A 22 2.03 -9.02 7.33
N THR A 23 1.74 -9.07 8.63
CA THR A 23 0.40 -9.03 9.23
C THR A 23 0.42 -7.95 10.32
N THR A 24 -0.70 -7.28 10.58
CA THR A 24 -0.86 -6.27 11.63
C THR A 24 -1.31 -6.88 12.97
N SER A 25 -1.95 -8.05 12.93
CA SER A 25 -2.35 -8.83 14.10
C SER A 25 -1.93 -10.31 13.99
N ASN A 26 -1.98 -11.01 15.13
CA ASN A 26 -1.91 -12.47 15.21
C ASN A 26 -3.26 -13.14 14.90
N SER A 27 -4.36 -12.38 14.94
CA SER A 27 -5.71 -12.84 14.59
C SER A 27 -5.99 -12.53 13.13
N ILE A 28 -6.43 -13.53 12.36
CA ILE A 28 -6.80 -13.35 10.95
C ILE A 28 -7.94 -12.35 10.79
N ILE A 29 -8.90 -12.36 11.73
CA ILE A 29 -10.06 -11.47 11.64
C ILE A 29 -9.63 -10.02 11.91
N GLU A 30 -8.81 -9.79 12.92
CA GLU A 30 -8.29 -8.45 13.24
C GLU A 30 -7.35 -7.93 12.14
N ASP A 31 -6.47 -8.78 11.60
CA ASP A 31 -5.59 -8.41 10.47
C ASP A 31 -6.41 -7.94 9.25
N ILE A 32 -7.58 -8.55 9.03
CA ILE A 32 -8.50 -8.13 7.96
C ILE A 32 -9.26 -6.87 8.32
N GLU A 33 -9.76 -6.75 9.54
CA GLU A 33 -10.42 -5.54 10.04
C GLU A 33 -9.48 -4.32 9.94
N ASP A 34 -8.21 -4.49 10.28
CA ASP A 34 -7.16 -3.47 10.19
C ASP A 34 -7.00 -2.96 8.75
N THR A 35 -7.21 -3.80 7.72
CA THR A 35 -7.15 -3.35 6.32
C THR A 35 -8.23 -2.32 5.95
N TYR A 36 -9.31 -2.24 6.74
CA TYR A 36 -10.39 -1.28 6.59
C TYR A 36 -10.31 -0.15 7.62
N PHE A 37 -9.92 -0.45 8.86
CA PHE A 37 -10.16 0.47 9.99
C PHE A 37 -8.95 0.87 10.83
N MET A 38 -7.78 0.24 10.67
CA MET A 38 -6.57 0.69 11.36
C MET A 38 -5.93 1.87 10.61
N PRO A 39 -5.65 3.03 11.23
CA PRO A 39 -5.07 4.17 10.53
C PRO A 39 -3.78 3.82 9.79
N ILE A 40 -3.58 4.35 8.59
CA ILE A 40 -2.47 3.92 7.73
C ILE A 40 -1.13 4.25 8.39
N ASN A 41 -0.99 5.44 8.99
CA ASN A 41 0.24 5.80 9.68
C ASN A 41 0.55 4.83 10.84
N ASP A 42 -0.45 4.33 11.55
CA ASP A 42 -0.27 3.35 12.63
C ASP A 42 0.17 1.99 12.07
N GLN A 43 -0.42 1.55 10.95
CA GLN A 43 0.02 0.35 10.23
C GLN A 43 1.49 0.48 9.81
N LEU A 44 1.87 1.62 9.24
CA LEU A 44 3.25 1.87 8.81
C LEU A 44 4.21 1.84 9.99
N ASP A 45 3.89 2.49 11.11
CA ASP A 45 4.73 2.50 12.31
C ASP A 45 4.88 1.11 12.94
N TYR A 46 3.80 0.31 12.92
CA TYR A 46 3.85 -1.08 13.34
C TYR A 46 4.77 -1.91 12.44
N VAL A 47 4.62 -1.79 11.12
CA VAL A 47 5.43 -2.53 10.14
C VAL A 47 6.89 -2.07 10.13
N CYS A 48 7.18 -0.77 10.29
CA CYS A 48 8.55 -0.26 10.46
C CYS A 48 9.24 -1.00 11.62
N ARG A 49 8.56 -1.15 12.77
CA ARG A 49 9.10 -1.82 13.96
C ARG A 49 9.36 -3.31 13.72
N ILE A 50 8.46 -4.01 13.04
CA ILE A 50 8.66 -5.42 12.67
C ILE A 50 9.91 -5.57 11.81
N ILE A 51 10.04 -4.77 10.76
CA ILE A 51 11.15 -4.89 9.81
C ILE A 51 12.48 -4.51 10.48
N GLN A 52 12.50 -3.48 11.33
CA GLN A 52 13.70 -3.05 12.04
C GLN A 52 14.13 -4.03 13.14
N GLY A 53 13.18 -4.76 13.73
CA GLY A 53 13.45 -5.79 14.74
C GLY A 53 13.94 -7.12 14.15
N ASP A 54 13.83 -7.31 12.83
CA ASP A 54 14.21 -8.55 12.17
C ASP A 54 15.61 -8.46 11.56
N GLY A 55 16.55 -9.20 12.15
CA GLY A 55 17.95 -9.24 11.73
C GLY A 55 18.17 -9.72 10.28
N ASN A 56 17.21 -10.42 9.68
CA ASN A 56 17.30 -10.88 8.29
C ASN A 56 17.27 -9.72 7.29
N PHE A 57 16.72 -8.55 7.66
CA PHE A 57 16.69 -7.36 6.79
C PHE A 57 17.85 -6.39 7.03
N SER A 58 18.81 -6.74 7.89
CA SER A 58 19.94 -5.86 8.25
C SER A 58 20.84 -5.47 7.06
N ASN A 59 20.93 -6.32 6.04
CA ASN A 59 21.72 -6.08 4.82
C ASN A 59 20.93 -5.35 3.72
N GLY A 60 19.67 -5.03 3.98
CA GLY A 60 18.74 -4.42 3.03
C GLY A 60 17.57 -5.34 2.71
N LEU A 61 16.59 -4.78 2.01
CA LEU A 61 15.32 -5.46 1.75
C LEU A 61 14.69 -5.03 0.42
N HIS A 62 13.85 -5.90 -0.12
CA HIS A 62 12.93 -5.61 -1.22
C HIS A 62 11.50 -5.60 -0.67
N MET A 63 10.61 -4.78 -1.22
CA MET A 63 9.21 -4.70 -0.79
C MET A 63 8.28 -4.94 -1.96
N ILE A 64 7.23 -5.69 -1.71
CA ILE A 64 6.15 -5.94 -2.67
C ILE A 64 4.82 -5.64 -1.99
N GLY A 65 4.05 -4.75 -2.59
CA GLY A 65 2.71 -4.40 -2.14
C GLY A 65 1.69 -4.66 -3.23
N ILE A 66 0.52 -5.19 -2.85
CA ILE A 66 -0.59 -5.48 -3.76
C ILE A 66 -1.79 -4.60 -3.38
N SER A 67 -2.49 -4.05 -4.37
CA SER A 67 -3.61 -3.12 -4.15
C SER A 67 -3.16 -1.99 -3.21
N GLN A 68 -3.91 -1.65 -2.16
CA GLN A 68 -3.49 -0.62 -1.19
C GLN A 68 -2.09 -0.86 -0.60
N GLY A 69 -1.64 -2.11 -0.49
CA GLY A 69 -0.28 -2.43 -0.05
C GLY A 69 0.80 -1.85 -0.96
N GLY A 70 0.53 -1.67 -2.26
CA GLY A 70 1.45 -1.03 -3.20
C GLY A 70 1.70 0.45 -2.88
N LEU A 71 0.68 1.15 -2.39
CA LEU A 71 0.81 2.50 -1.85
C LEU A 71 1.58 2.47 -0.50
N PHE A 72 1.30 1.48 0.33
CA PHE A 72 1.91 1.38 1.66
C PHE A 72 3.41 1.12 1.59
N VAL A 73 3.89 0.25 0.70
CA VAL A 73 5.33 -0.01 0.55
C VAL A 73 6.10 1.23 0.07
N ARG A 74 5.48 2.09 -0.75
CA ARG A 74 6.03 3.40 -1.09
C ARG A 74 6.11 4.30 0.15
N ALA A 75 5.02 4.36 0.92
CA ALA A 75 4.98 5.15 2.15
C ALA A 75 5.99 4.67 3.21
N LEU A 76 6.20 3.36 3.36
CA LEU A 76 7.24 2.78 4.23
C LEU A 76 8.63 3.30 3.85
N VAL A 77 8.96 3.39 2.56
CA VAL A 77 10.23 3.98 2.11
C VAL A 77 10.35 5.43 2.55
N GLN A 78 9.29 6.23 2.43
CA GLN A 78 9.33 7.64 2.78
C GLN A 78 9.43 7.84 4.31
N LYS A 79 8.66 7.07 5.09
CA LYS A 79 8.49 7.29 6.53
C LYS A 79 9.50 6.50 7.37
N CYS A 80 9.74 5.21 7.10
CA CYS A 80 10.69 4.42 7.87
C CYS A 80 12.15 4.76 7.54
N SER A 81 13.05 4.45 8.47
CA SER A 81 14.50 4.52 8.24
C SER A 81 15.05 3.12 8.01
N PHE A 82 15.24 2.76 6.74
CA PHE A 82 15.87 1.51 6.33
C PHE A 82 17.32 1.76 5.90
N ARG A 83 18.22 0.83 6.21
CA ARG A 83 19.65 0.97 5.86
C ARG A 83 19.88 0.91 4.35
N LYS A 84 19.17 0.02 3.65
CA LYS A 84 19.24 -0.16 2.21
C LYS A 84 17.90 -0.69 1.69
N VAL A 85 17.33 0.00 0.71
CA VAL A 85 16.10 -0.45 0.03
C VAL A 85 16.46 -0.81 -1.40
N GLY A 86 16.19 -2.06 -1.76
CA GLY A 86 16.35 -2.56 -3.12
C GLY A 86 15.19 -2.13 -4.01
N ALA A 87 14.42 -3.11 -4.47
CA ALA A 87 13.25 -2.89 -5.32
C ALA A 87 12.00 -2.69 -4.47
N VAL A 88 11.19 -1.70 -4.86
CA VAL A 88 9.86 -1.44 -4.35
C VAL A 88 8.89 -1.75 -5.48
N ILE A 89 8.04 -2.75 -5.29
CA ILE A 89 7.14 -3.26 -6.33
C ILE A 89 5.70 -3.00 -5.86
N SER A 90 4.98 -2.16 -6.59
CA SER A 90 3.56 -1.90 -6.40
C SER A 90 2.77 -2.62 -7.48
N ILE A 91 1.87 -3.52 -7.10
CA ILE A 91 1.02 -4.29 -7.99
C ILE A 91 -0.42 -3.80 -7.84
N GLY A 92 -0.91 -3.01 -8.80
CA GLY A 92 -2.25 -2.42 -8.78
C GLY A 92 -2.48 -1.44 -7.62
N GLY A 93 -1.43 -0.78 -7.13
CA GLY A 93 -1.54 0.11 -5.96
C GLY A 93 -1.93 1.53 -6.33
N PRO A 94 -2.94 2.14 -5.67
CA PRO A 94 -3.46 3.46 -6.03
C PRO A 94 -2.52 4.59 -5.60
N GLN A 95 -1.48 4.85 -6.39
CA GLN A 95 -0.41 5.81 -6.06
C GLN A 95 -0.93 7.26 -5.94
N GLN A 96 -1.98 7.61 -6.68
CA GLN A 96 -2.70 8.90 -6.58
C GLN A 96 -4.04 8.77 -5.83
N GLY A 97 -4.25 7.69 -5.08
CA GLY A 97 -5.52 7.47 -4.40
C GLY A 97 -6.64 7.04 -5.31
N VAL A 98 -7.87 7.09 -4.80
CA VAL A 98 -9.09 6.69 -5.53
C VAL A 98 -10.20 7.73 -5.38
N PHE A 99 -11.05 7.78 -6.39
CA PHE A 99 -12.28 8.56 -6.42
C PHE A 99 -13.45 7.72 -6.96
N GLY A 100 -13.64 6.56 -6.37
CA GLY A 100 -14.73 5.66 -6.68
C GLY A 100 -14.89 4.64 -5.56
N LEU A 101 -16.14 4.36 -5.20
CA LEU A 101 -16.41 3.29 -4.25
C LEU A 101 -16.22 1.95 -4.96
N PRO A 102 -15.35 1.06 -4.44
CA PRO A 102 -15.22 -0.26 -5.00
C PRO A 102 -16.54 -1.03 -4.83
N LYS A 103 -16.85 -1.90 -5.79
CA LYS A 103 -17.96 -2.84 -5.64
C LYS A 103 -17.61 -3.81 -4.50
N CYS A 104 -18.45 -3.89 -3.49
CA CYS A 104 -18.32 -4.93 -2.47
C CYS A 104 -18.72 -6.27 -3.09
N PHE A 105 -17.75 -7.14 -3.32
CA PHE A 105 -18.00 -8.50 -3.78
C PHE A 105 -18.52 -9.36 -2.63
N ILE A 106 -19.31 -10.39 -2.94
CA ILE A 106 -19.77 -11.35 -1.93
C ILE A 106 -18.57 -12.25 -1.57
N ASP A 107 -17.84 -11.83 -0.54
CA ASP A 107 -16.85 -12.63 0.16
C ASP A 107 -17.17 -12.66 1.68
N GLY A 108 -16.34 -13.33 2.46
CA GLY A 108 -16.51 -13.42 3.92
C GLY A 108 -16.38 -12.08 4.68
N PHE A 109 -16.10 -10.97 3.99
CA PHE A 109 -15.78 -9.65 4.55
C PHE A 109 -16.68 -8.53 4.02
N ILE A 110 -17.79 -8.89 3.37
CA ILE A 110 -18.76 -7.95 2.81
C ILE A 110 -19.26 -6.92 3.85
N HIS A 111 -19.39 -7.31 5.12
CA HIS A 111 -19.83 -6.41 6.19
C HIS A 111 -18.88 -5.22 6.40
N PHE A 112 -17.56 -5.46 6.39
CA PHE A 112 -16.57 -4.39 6.53
C PHE A 112 -16.53 -3.49 5.29
N CYS A 113 -16.64 -4.06 4.10
CA CYS A 113 -16.72 -3.28 2.86
C CYS A 113 -17.95 -2.37 2.83
N LEU A 114 -19.13 -2.88 3.21
CA LEU A 114 -20.36 -2.10 3.25
C LEU A 114 -20.28 -0.96 4.27
N LEU A 115 -19.77 -1.24 5.47
CA LEU A 115 -19.57 -0.23 6.51
C LEU A 115 -18.60 0.87 6.06
N MET A 116 -17.48 0.49 5.43
CA MET A 116 -16.53 1.42 4.86
C MET A 116 -17.17 2.32 3.79
N ASN A 117 -17.94 1.74 2.87
CA ASN A 117 -18.66 2.50 1.83
C ASN A 117 -19.66 3.50 2.42
N GLU A 118 -20.37 3.11 3.48
CA GLU A 118 -21.30 3.98 4.20
C GLU A 118 -20.56 5.17 4.85
N LEU A 119 -19.45 4.92 5.53
CA LEU A 119 -18.63 5.95 6.17
C LEU A 119 -18.00 6.92 5.14
N LEU A 120 -17.53 6.42 4.00
CA LEU A 120 -17.05 7.28 2.91
C LEU A 120 -18.16 8.16 2.34
N SER A 121 -19.38 7.63 2.23
CA SER A 121 -20.55 8.36 1.75
C SER A 121 -21.02 9.43 2.74
N TYR A 122 -20.81 9.23 4.05
CA TYR A 122 -21.08 10.23 5.08
C TYR A 122 -20.11 11.41 5.00
N GLY A 123 -18.86 11.17 4.59
CA GLY A 123 -17.91 12.21 4.25
C GLY A 123 -16.46 11.79 4.47
N ALA A 124 -15.75 11.50 3.37
CA ALA A 124 -14.36 11.02 3.38
C ALA A 124 -13.38 11.94 4.12
N TYR A 125 -13.59 13.26 4.14
CA TYR A 125 -12.67 14.23 4.75
C TYR A 125 -13.10 14.72 6.14
N THR A 126 -14.11 14.09 6.75
CA THR A 126 -14.38 14.33 8.17
C THR A 126 -13.24 13.75 9.02
N GLU A 127 -12.90 14.42 10.12
CA GLU A 127 -11.81 13.99 11.01
C GLU A 127 -12.01 12.54 11.48
N PHE A 128 -13.23 12.18 11.89
CA PHE A 128 -13.56 10.83 12.30
C PHE A 128 -13.28 9.80 11.20
N VAL A 129 -13.77 10.03 9.98
CA VAL A 129 -13.61 9.07 8.87
C VAL A 129 -12.14 8.98 8.43
N GLN A 130 -11.42 10.10 8.35
CA GLN A 130 -9.98 10.09 8.07
C GLN A 130 -9.19 9.31 9.11
N SER A 131 -9.54 9.41 10.39
CA SER A 131 -8.81 8.75 11.47
C SER A 131 -9.26 7.31 11.77
N HIS A 132 -10.27 6.78 11.08
CA HIS A 132 -10.79 5.42 11.36
C HIS A 132 -11.04 4.59 10.10
N VAL A 133 -10.93 5.16 8.90
CA VAL A 133 -11.16 4.42 7.64
C VAL A 133 -9.92 4.53 6.77
N VAL A 134 -9.33 3.38 6.46
CA VAL A 134 -8.13 3.27 5.63
C VAL A 134 -8.36 3.86 4.24
N GLN A 135 -9.48 3.51 3.62
CA GLN A 135 -9.82 3.93 2.26
C GLN A 135 -10.02 5.47 2.16
N ALA A 136 -10.47 6.10 3.25
CA ALA A 136 -10.63 7.56 3.30
C ALA A 136 -9.29 8.29 3.24
N GLN A 137 -8.25 7.71 3.86
CA GLN A 137 -6.91 8.32 3.94
C GLN A 137 -6.18 8.36 2.59
N TYR A 138 -6.65 7.61 1.59
CA TYR A 138 -6.24 7.76 0.19
C TYR A 138 -7.40 8.06 -0.76
N TRP A 139 -8.51 8.60 -0.23
CA TRP A 139 -9.55 9.20 -1.05
C TRP A 139 -9.06 10.53 -1.62
N HIS A 140 -9.12 10.67 -2.93
CA HIS A 140 -8.65 11.84 -3.66
C HIS A 140 -9.78 12.39 -4.52
N ASP A 141 -10.48 13.41 -4.04
CA ASP A 141 -11.57 14.06 -4.77
C ASP A 141 -11.02 15.15 -5.71
N PRO A 142 -10.91 14.90 -7.03
CA PRO A 142 -10.35 15.85 -7.98
C PRO A 142 -11.26 17.07 -8.20
N LEU A 143 -12.52 17.01 -7.75
CA LEU A 143 -13.46 18.13 -7.84
C LEU A 143 -13.29 19.10 -6.66
N LYS A 144 -12.62 18.68 -5.59
CA LYS A 144 -12.41 19.45 -4.35
C LYS A 144 -10.98 19.33 -3.86
N GLU A 145 -10.04 19.65 -4.73
CA GLU A 145 -8.60 19.52 -4.48
C GLU A 145 -8.13 20.25 -3.21
N ASP A 146 -8.63 21.46 -2.94
CA ASP A 146 -8.30 22.21 -1.73
C ASP A 146 -8.73 21.48 -0.44
N VAL A 147 -9.85 20.74 -0.50
CA VAL A 147 -10.35 19.93 0.62
C VAL A 147 -9.45 18.70 0.79
N TYR A 148 -9.14 18.01 -0.31
CA TYR A 148 -8.20 16.88 -0.30
C TYR A 148 -6.87 17.28 0.33
N ARG A 149 -6.22 18.33 -0.19
CA ARG A 149 -4.91 18.80 0.29
C ARG A 149 -4.93 19.17 1.76
N LYS A 150 -6.01 19.79 2.23
CA LYS A 150 -6.14 20.28 3.61
C LYS A 150 -6.48 19.18 4.62
N TYR A 151 -7.29 18.20 4.25
CA TYR A 151 -7.89 17.26 5.21
C TYR A 151 -7.44 15.80 5.06
N SER A 152 -6.79 15.41 3.96
CA SER A 152 -6.19 14.09 3.83
C SER A 152 -5.09 13.88 4.88
N GLN A 153 -5.26 12.90 5.77
CA GLN A 153 -4.28 12.59 6.82
C GLN A 153 -3.10 11.72 6.37
N PHE A 154 -3.11 11.25 5.12
CA PHE A 154 -2.07 10.35 4.61
C PHE A 154 -1.62 10.65 3.19
N LEU A 155 -2.50 10.51 2.18
CA LEU A 155 -2.08 10.57 0.79
C LEU A 155 -1.47 11.93 0.42
N ALA A 156 -2.09 13.04 0.85
CA ALA A 156 -1.57 14.39 0.65
C ALA A 156 -0.18 14.62 1.29
N ASP A 157 0.13 13.96 2.41
CA ASP A 157 1.47 14.00 3.05
C ASP A 157 2.50 13.30 2.17
N ILE A 158 2.27 12.02 1.84
CA ILE A 158 3.25 11.24 1.07
C ILE A 158 3.37 11.69 -0.39
N ASN A 159 2.38 12.44 -0.91
CA ASN A 159 2.43 13.07 -2.23
C ASN A 159 2.95 14.52 -2.22
N GLN A 160 3.33 15.04 -1.04
CA GLN A 160 3.97 16.36 -0.90
C GLN A 160 3.07 17.51 -1.37
N GLU A 161 1.75 17.36 -1.25
CA GLU A 161 0.76 18.29 -1.85
C GLU A 161 0.82 19.70 -1.27
N ASN A 162 1.18 19.81 0.01
CA ASN A 162 1.26 21.09 0.72
C ASN A 162 2.70 21.60 0.83
N GLN A 163 3.66 20.68 1.01
CA GLN A 163 5.06 21.02 1.22
C GLN A 163 5.96 19.87 0.76
N ILE A 164 7.10 20.24 0.18
CA ILE A 164 8.16 19.28 -0.18
C ILE A 164 8.90 18.85 1.08
N ASN A 165 8.71 17.60 1.50
CA ASN A 165 9.56 16.94 2.48
C ASN A 165 10.82 16.37 1.79
N GLU A 166 11.95 17.05 1.93
CA GLU A 166 13.22 16.65 1.31
C GLU A 166 13.68 15.25 1.75
N THR A 167 13.42 14.87 3.00
CA THR A 167 13.75 13.52 3.50
C THR A 167 13.00 12.44 2.73
N TYR A 168 11.70 12.62 2.47
CA TYR A 168 10.91 11.68 1.67
C TYR A 168 11.47 11.56 0.25
N ARG A 169 11.81 12.69 -0.38
CA ARG A 169 12.36 12.74 -1.73
C ARG A 169 13.68 11.98 -1.83
N GLU A 170 14.60 12.24 -0.90
CA GLU A 170 15.91 11.58 -0.91
C GLU A 170 15.80 10.08 -0.60
N LYS A 171 14.90 9.66 0.29
CA LYS A 171 14.67 8.22 0.53
C LYS A 171 14.15 7.50 -0.71
N ILE A 172 13.21 8.10 -1.45
CA ILE A 172 12.72 7.53 -2.71
C ILE A 172 13.81 7.51 -3.78
N LYS A 173 14.64 8.55 -3.92
CA LYS A 173 15.78 8.55 -4.87
C LYS A 173 16.82 7.46 -4.58
N ASN A 174 16.95 7.06 -3.31
CA ASN A 174 17.94 6.09 -2.87
C ASN A 174 17.50 4.63 -3.00
N ILE A 175 16.28 4.34 -3.44
CA ILE A 175 15.87 2.96 -3.75
C ILE A 175 16.53 2.50 -5.05
N GLN A 176 16.77 1.19 -5.17
CA GLN A 176 17.36 0.65 -6.39
C GLN A 176 16.40 0.73 -7.58
N ARG A 177 15.11 0.40 -7.37
CA ARG A 177 14.07 0.42 -8.40
C ARG A 177 12.70 0.67 -7.81
N LEU A 178 11.88 1.43 -8.52
CA LEU A 178 10.42 1.48 -8.35
C LEU A 178 9.77 0.77 -9.53
N VAL A 179 8.94 -0.24 -9.25
CA VAL A 179 8.19 -1.00 -10.24
C VAL A 179 6.71 -0.79 -9.97
N LEU A 180 5.99 -0.23 -10.95
CA LEU A 180 4.55 -0.01 -10.88
C LEU A 180 3.86 -0.89 -11.91
N VAL A 181 3.08 -1.86 -11.46
CA VAL A 181 2.32 -2.76 -12.33
C VAL A 181 0.88 -2.27 -12.37
N LYS A 182 0.41 -1.92 -13.57
CA LYS A 182 -0.98 -1.53 -13.84
C LYS A 182 -1.74 -2.67 -14.50
N PHE A 183 -2.96 -2.93 -14.08
CA PHE A 183 -3.89 -3.83 -14.76
C PHE A 183 -4.71 -3.05 -15.80
N SER A 184 -4.63 -3.49 -17.08
CA SER A 184 -5.28 -2.75 -18.18
C SER A 184 -6.81 -2.73 -18.06
N ASP A 185 -7.38 -3.79 -17.49
CA ASP A 185 -8.81 -4.02 -17.33
C ASP A 185 -9.25 -3.92 -15.86
N ASP A 186 -8.53 -3.14 -15.03
CA ASP A 186 -8.91 -2.93 -13.63
C ASP A 186 -10.27 -2.22 -13.52
N THR A 187 -11.14 -2.77 -12.68
CA THR A 187 -12.47 -2.20 -12.35
C THR A 187 -12.63 -1.88 -10.87
N THR A 188 -11.57 -2.07 -10.09
CA THR A 188 -11.51 -1.91 -8.63
C THR A 188 -10.88 -0.57 -8.27
N VAL A 189 -9.71 -0.27 -8.86
CA VAL A 189 -9.04 1.03 -8.68
C VAL A 189 -9.65 2.03 -9.66
N ILE A 190 -10.25 3.09 -9.12
CA ILE A 190 -10.92 4.12 -9.92
C ILE A 190 -10.34 5.48 -9.53
N PRO A 191 -9.66 6.20 -10.45
CA PRO A 191 -9.28 5.79 -11.81
C PRO A 191 -8.11 4.77 -11.82
N LYS A 192 -8.09 3.82 -12.77
CA LYS A 192 -7.03 2.80 -12.89
C LYS A 192 -5.66 3.38 -13.21
N GLU A 193 -5.61 4.60 -13.74
CA GLU A 193 -4.38 5.38 -13.95
C GLU A 193 -3.63 5.63 -12.64
N SER A 194 -4.33 5.65 -11.51
CA SER A 194 -3.71 5.76 -10.18
C SER A 194 -2.67 4.67 -9.92
N GLU A 195 -2.74 3.52 -10.61
CA GLU A 195 -1.79 2.40 -10.43
C GLU A 195 -0.37 2.69 -10.93
N ASN A 196 -0.23 3.56 -11.93
CA ASN A 196 1.06 3.90 -12.54
C ASN A 196 1.39 5.40 -12.53
N GLU A 197 0.51 6.24 -12.00
CA GLU A 197 0.78 7.66 -11.80
C GLU A 197 1.60 7.90 -10.52
N SER A 198 2.92 7.74 -10.64
CA SER A 198 3.85 8.35 -9.69
C SER A 198 4.27 9.73 -10.19
N SER A 199 4.17 10.75 -9.33
CA SER A 199 4.75 12.08 -9.59
C SER A 199 6.29 12.03 -9.78
N ALA A 200 6.91 10.87 -9.55
CA ALA A 200 8.27 10.52 -9.97
C ALA A 200 8.21 9.53 -11.15
N VAL A 201 8.65 9.95 -12.33
CA VAL A 201 8.72 9.10 -13.53
C VAL A 201 9.80 8.03 -13.36
N ILE A 202 9.43 6.81 -12.98
CA ILE A 202 10.23 5.60 -13.20
C ILE A 202 9.29 4.47 -13.63
N THR A 203 9.14 4.28 -14.94
CA THR A 203 8.42 3.14 -15.51
C THR A 203 9.43 2.03 -15.80
N THR A 204 9.34 0.92 -15.07
CA THR A 204 9.88 -0.35 -15.54
C THR A 204 8.93 -1.45 -15.10
N ILE A 205 8.28 -2.10 -16.06
CA ILE A 205 7.32 -3.19 -15.87
C ILE A 205 8.03 -4.49 -16.27
N TYR A 206 8.07 -5.49 -15.40
CA TYR A 206 8.50 -6.85 -15.75
C TYR A 206 7.48 -7.88 -15.25
N TYR A 207 7.28 -8.94 -16.04
CA TYR A 207 6.46 -10.10 -15.72
C TYR A 207 7.35 -11.22 -15.17
N LEU A 208 6.92 -11.94 -14.13
CA LEU A 208 7.60 -13.14 -13.60
C LEU A 208 6.65 -14.35 -13.64
N THR A 209 7.18 -15.51 -14.07
CA THR A 209 6.44 -16.72 -14.43
C THR A 209 6.74 -17.92 -13.51
N ASN A 210 5.67 -18.59 -13.08
CA ASN A 210 5.44 -20.01 -12.69
C ASN A 210 6.31 -20.83 -11.68
N THR A 211 5.67 -21.03 -10.51
CA THR A 211 5.31 -22.31 -9.79
C THR A 211 6.18 -22.98 -8.69
N ASN A 212 5.61 -22.92 -7.46
CA ASN A 212 5.49 -23.88 -6.31
C ASN A 212 6.75 -24.38 -5.55
N ASP A 213 6.90 -24.35 -4.20
CA ASP A 213 6.07 -24.88 -3.09
C ASP A 213 6.46 -24.35 -1.65
N CYS A 214 5.50 -23.95 -0.78
CA CYS A 214 5.56 -23.65 0.68
C CYS A 214 4.25 -24.09 1.38
N LYS A 215 4.33 -24.69 2.58
CA LYS A 215 3.26 -25.49 3.22
C LYS A 215 2.51 -24.77 4.37
N SER A 216 1.21 -25.11 4.41
CA SER A 216 0.15 -25.02 5.46
C SER A 216 0.17 -23.87 6.46
#